data_AF-A2CHH0-F1
#
_entry.id   AF-A2CHH0-F1
#
_cell.length_a   1.000
_cell.length_b   1.000
_cell.length_c   1.000
_cell.angle_alpha   90.00
_cell.angle_beta   90.00
_cell.angle_gamma   90.00
#
_symmetry.space_group_name_H-M   'P 1'
#
loop_
_entity.id
_entity.type
_entity.pdbx_description
1 polymer ?
#
loop_
_entity_poly.entity_id
_entity_poly.type
_entity_poly.pdbx_seq_one_letter_code
_entity_poly.pdbx_strand_id
1 'polypeptide(L)'
;FNYRIVEGTSHLSKHAYGRAIDINPRVNPFVKRNSITPENGKIYAQRDVKKCKGKYKYNMIHRNDRVYRIFRKHGFQWGGDWITYKDYQHFEKR
;
A
#
# COMPACT_ATOMS: atom_id res chain seq x y z
N PHE A 1 13.31 -9.92 3.16
CA PHE A 1 13.73 -9.40 4.47
C PHE A 1 14.40 -8.06 4.23
N ASN A 2 13.91 -6.98 4.84
CA ASN A 2 14.46 -5.63 4.73
C ASN A 2 14.45 -4.99 6.12
N TYR A 3 15.61 -4.99 6.78
CA TYR A 3 15.75 -4.43 8.11
C TYR A 3 15.50 -2.92 8.06
N ARG A 4 14.42 -2.48 8.71
CA ARG A 4 14.09 -1.06 8.88
C ARG A 4 13.15 -0.86 10.05
N ILE A 5 13.25 0.32 10.66
CA ILE A 5 12.27 0.84 11.61
C ILE A 5 11.05 1.41 10.87
N VAL A 6 9.89 1.41 11.52
CA VAL A 6 8.76 2.21 11.06
C VAL A 6 9.12 3.68 11.24
N GLU A 7 8.91 4.48 10.19
CA GLU A 7 9.25 5.91 10.16
C GLU A 7 8.69 6.65 11.40
N GLY A 8 9.56 7.39 12.09
CA GLY A 8 9.20 8.14 13.29
C GLY A 8 9.03 7.31 14.57
N THR A 9 9.44 6.04 14.59
CA THR A 9 9.34 5.17 15.77
C THR A 9 10.64 4.39 16.02
N SER A 10 10.74 3.72 17.17
CA SER A 10 11.80 2.74 17.48
C SER A 10 11.39 1.29 17.17
N HIS A 11 10.21 1.06 16.59
CA HIS A 11 9.69 -0.27 16.32
C HIS A 11 10.16 -0.79 14.96
N LEU A 12 10.56 -2.07 14.92
CA LEU A 12 10.86 -2.75 13.66
C LEU A 12 9.60 -2.89 12.80
N SER A 13 9.74 -2.55 11.52
CA SER A 13 8.72 -2.76 10.52
C SER A 13 8.44 -4.26 10.32
N LYS A 14 7.21 -4.64 9.95
CA LYS A 14 6.91 -6.03 9.53
C LYS A 14 7.76 -6.49 8.33
N HIS A 15 8.27 -5.56 7.52
CA HIS A 15 9.26 -5.81 6.47
C HIS A 15 10.58 -6.37 7.02
N ALA A 16 10.99 -5.92 8.21
CA ALA A 16 12.17 -6.41 8.90
C ALA A 16 12.01 -7.86 9.36
N TYR A 17 10.78 -8.36 9.51
CA TYR A 17 10.52 -9.75 9.85
C TYR A 17 10.22 -10.63 8.62
N GLY A 18 10.24 -10.08 7.40
CA GLY A 18 9.78 -10.79 6.20
C GLY A 18 8.27 -11.06 6.20
N ARG A 19 7.49 -10.27 6.96
CA ARG A 19 6.05 -10.46 7.18
C ARG A 19 5.20 -9.42 6.45
N ALA A 20 5.82 -8.58 5.64
CA ALA A 20 5.14 -7.59 4.84
C ALA A 20 5.70 -7.53 3.42
N ILE A 21 4.84 -7.11 2.49
CA ILE A 21 5.13 -6.97 1.06
C ILE A 21 4.47 -5.68 0.58
N ASP A 22 5.23 -4.87 -0.17
CA ASP A 22 4.73 -3.66 -0.83
C ASP A 22 4.66 -3.92 -2.35
N ILE A 23 3.49 -3.75 -2.99
CA ILE A 23 3.27 -4.05 -4.42
C ILE A 23 3.06 -2.76 -5.22
N ASN A 24 3.91 -2.54 -6.21
CA ASN A 24 3.89 -1.39 -7.11
C ASN A 24 3.76 -0.04 -6.37
N PRO A 25 4.71 0.32 -5.48
CA PRO A 25 4.66 1.54 -4.66
C PRO A 25 4.19 2.81 -5.37
N ARG A 26 4.67 3.04 -6.60
CA ARG A 26 4.26 4.20 -7.40
C ARG A 26 2.78 4.21 -7.77
N VAL A 27 2.20 3.05 -8.09
CA VAL A 27 0.79 2.91 -8.51
C VAL A 27 -0.14 2.71 -7.32
N ASN A 28 0.40 2.24 -6.20
CA ASN A 28 -0.30 2.03 -4.94
C ASN A 28 0.36 2.84 -3.82
N PRO A 29 0.38 4.18 -3.91
CA PRO A 29 1.15 4.98 -3.00
C PRO A 29 0.64 4.91 -1.56
N PHE A 30 1.52 5.20 -0.62
CA PHE A 30 1.15 5.63 0.71
C PHE A 30 0.54 7.03 0.63
N VAL A 31 -0.63 7.22 1.22
CA VAL A 31 -1.39 8.48 1.23
C VAL A 31 -1.76 8.83 2.67
N LYS A 32 -1.24 9.95 3.14
CA LYS A 32 -1.58 10.60 4.41
C LYS A 32 -2.01 12.03 4.10
N ARG A 33 -2.75 12.66 5.02
CA ARG A 33 -3.43 13.96 4.84
C ARG A 33 -2.68 14.99 3.98
N ASN A 34 -1.38 15.18 4.22
CA ASN A 34 -0.56 16.18 3.52
C ASN A 34 0.62 15.59 2.72
N SER A 35 0.68 14.26 2.57
CA SER A 35 1.85 13.61 1.97
C SER A 35 1.47 12.36 1.19
N ILE A 36 2.06 12.22 0.01
CA ILE A 36 1.91 11.03 -0.83
C ILE A 36 3.32 10.51 -1.13
N THR A 37 3.55 9.23 -0.85
CA THR A 37 4.85 8.58 -1.04
C THR A 37 4.67 7.32 -1.90
N PRO A 38 5.46 7.12 -2.96
CA PRO A 38 6.47 8.05 -3.47
C PRO A 38 5.83 9.27 -4.17
N GLU A 39 6.59 10.37 -4.24
CA GLU A 39 6.17 11.65 -4.83
C GLU A 39 5.67 11.49 -6.28
N ASN A 40 6.35 10.67 -7.08
CA ASN A 40 5.94 10.35 -8.46
C ASN A 40 4.69 9.44 -8.56
N GLY A 41 4.11 9.05 -7.42
CA GLY A 41 2.86 8.29 -7.32
C GLY A 41 1.61 9.15 -7.12
N LYS A 42 1.75 10.47 -6.97
CA LYS A 42 0.64 11.42 -6.68
C LYS A 42 -0.60 11.24 -7.56
N ILE A 43 -0.42 10.98 -8.86
CA ILE A 43 -1.54 10.79 -9.80
C ILE A 43 -2.44 9.58 -9.44
N TYR A 44 -1.89 8.57 -8.75
CA TYR A 44 -2.60 7.37 -8.33
C TYR A 44 -3.23 7.47 -6.93
N ALA A 45 -3.11 8.62 -6.27
CA ALA A 45 -3.93 8.93 -5.10
C ALA A 45 -5.41 9.09 -5.47
N GLN A 46 -5.71 9.49 -6.71
CA GLN A 46 -7.03 9.36 -7.30
C GLN A 46 -7.33 7.87 -7.56
N ARG A 47 -8.08 7.24 -6.65
CA ARG A 47 -8.39 5.80 -6.71
C ARG A 47 -9.53 5.44 -7.66
N ASP A 48 -10.33 6.40 -8.12
CA ASP A 48 -11.33 6.13 -9.15
C ASP A 48 -10.64 5.96 -10.51
N VAL A 49 -10.66 4.74 -11.04
CA VAL A 49 -10.06 4.36 -12.34
C VAL A 49 -10.60 5.19 -13.51
N LYS A 50 -11.86 5.65 -13.44
CA LYS A 50 -12.44 6.49 -14.49
C LYS A 50 -11.87 7.91 -14.47
N LYS A 51 -11.50 8.41 -13.29
CA LYS A 51 -10.98 9.77 -13.08
C LYS A 51 -9.44 9.84 -13.11
N CYS A 52 -8.77 8.75 -12.75
CA CYS A 52 -7.32 8.69 -12.75
C CYS A 52 -6.77 8.83 -14.18
N LYS A 53 -5.83 9.77 -14.37
CA LYS A 53 -5.12 9.99 -15.64
C LYS A 53 -3.80 9.21 -15.73
N GLY A 54 -3.45 8.44 -14.72
CA GLY A 54 -2.22 7.64 -14.69
C GLY A 54 -2.25 6.52 -15.72
N LYS A 55 -1.14 6.33 -16.45
CA LYS A 55 -0.97 5.28 -17.47
C LYS A 55 -1.33 3.88 -16.95
N TYR A 56 -1.04 3.60 -15.69
CA TYR A 56 -1.22 2.28 -15.06
C TYR A 56 -2.41 2.25 -14.08
N LYS A 57 -3.45 3.04 -14.32
CA LYS A 57 -4.62 3.14 -13.43
C LYS A 57 -5.34 1.82 -13.19
N TYR A 58 -5.29 0.88 -14.13
CA TYR A 58 -5.87 -0.47 -13.99
C TYR A 58 -4.98 -1.43 -13.16
N ASN A 59 -3.78 -1.01 -12.76
CA ASN A 59 -2.88 -1.76 -11.88
C ASN A 59 -2.98 -1.29 -10.42
N MET A 60 -3.89 -0.34 -10.13
CA MET A 60 -4.23 0.05 -8.77
C MET A 60 -4.93 -1.10 -8.06
N ILE A 61 -4.52 -1.39 -6.82
CA ILE A 61 -5.17 -2.39 -5.98
C ILE A 61 -6.40 -1.76 -5.33
N HIS A 62 -7.54 -2.45 -5.48
CA HIS A 62 -8.81 -2.14 -4.85
C HIS A 62 -9.31 -3.33 -4.01
N ARG A 63 -10.29 -3.06 -3.15
CA ARG A 63 -10.97 -4.13 -2.40
C ARG A 63 -11.57 -5.13 -3.41
N ASN A 64 -11.52 -6.40 -3.04
CA ASN A 64 -12.03 -7.54 -3.82
C ASN A 64 -11.27 -7.88 -5.12
N ASP A 65 -10.22 -7.13 -5.46
CA ASP A 65 -9.29 -7.55 -6.52
C ASP A 65 -8.68 -8.92 -6.21
N ARG A 66 -8.20 -9.60 -7.26
CA ARG A 66 -7.57 -10.91 -7.12
C ARG A 66 -6.40 -10.89 -6.12
N VAL A 67 -5.55 -9.87 -6.19
CA VAL A 67 -4.42 -9.69 -5.25
C VAL A 67 -4.94 -9.54 -3.82
N TYR A 68 -5.89 -8.64 -3.58
CA TYR A 68 -6.52 -8.45 -2.28
C TYR A 68 -7.04 -9.79 -1.72
N ARG A 69 -7.86 -10.52 -2.49
CA ARG A 69 -8.46 -11.78 -2.05
C ARG A 69 -7.42 -12.85 -1.72
N ILE A 70 -6.36 -12.97 -2.51
CA ILE A 70 -5.26 -13.93 -2.24
C ILE A 70 -4.58 -13.59 -0.91
N PHE A 71 -4.18 -12.34 -0.71
CA PHE A 71 -3.52 -11.93 0.54
C PHE A 71 -4.43 -12.13 1.75
N ARG A 72 -5.72 -11.75 1.65
CA ARG A 72 -6.70 -11.99 2.72
C ARG A 72 -6.87 -13.48 3.03
N LYS A 73 -6.94 -14.34 2.00
CA LYS A 73 -7.03 -15.80 2.16
C LYS A 73 -5.86 -16.38 2.97
N HIS A 74 -4.66 -15.81 2.82
CA HIS A 74 -3.45 -16.25 3.54
C HIS A 74 -3.21 -15.50 4.86
N GLY A 75 -4.20 -14.76 5.35
CA GLY A 75 -4.15 -14.09 6.65
C GLY A 75 -3.42 -12.75 6.67
N PHE A 76 -3.13 -12.16 5.50
CA PHE A 76 -2.59 -10.82 5.44
C PHE A 76 -3.68 -9.76 5.60
N GLN A 77 -3.31 -8.63 6.17
CA GLN A 77 -4.09 -7.39 6.22
C GLN A 77 -3.57 -6.46 5.13
N TRP A 78 -4.44 -5.59 4.60
CA TRP A 78 -4.09 -4.63 3.54
C TRP A 78 -4.06 -3.21 4.10
N GLY A 79 -3.01 -2.45 3.85
CA GLY A 79 -2.84 -1.07 4.31
C GLY A 79 -3.84 -0.09 3.69
N GLY A 80 -4.48 -0.45 2.56
CA GLY A 80 -5.63 0.29 2.02
C GLY A 80 -6.87 0.28 2.92
N ASP A 81 -6.94 -0.66 3.88
CA ASP A 81 -8.07 -0.79 4.81
C ASP A 81 -7.91 0.09 6.07
N TRP A 82 -6.72 0.63 6.33
CA TRP A 82 -6.43 1.46 7.51
C TRP A 82 -7.20 2.80 7.49
N ILE A 83 -7.53 3.33 8.67
CA ILE A 83 -8.42 4.50 8.79
C ILE A 83 -7.63 5.81 8.68
N THR A 84 -6.57 5.96 9.46
CA THR A 84 -5.83 7.23 9.63
C THR A 84 -5.05 7.65 8.38
N TYR A 85 -4.57 6.67 7.62
CA TYR A 85 -3.83 6.85 6.37
C TYR A 85 -4.03 5.59 5.53
N LYS A 86 -3.66 5.66 4.25
CA LYS A 86 -3.84 4.58 3.29
C LYS A 86 -2.50 4.15 2.76
N ASP A 87 -2.09 2.93 3.04
CA ASP A 87 -0.87 2.36 2.47
C ASP A 87 -1.24 1.32 1.42
N TYR A 88 -1.57 1.78 0.20
CA TYR A 88 -2.21 0.91 -0.81
C TYR A 88 -1.30 -0.20 -1.32
N GLN A 89 0.01 -0.01 -1.26
CA GLN A 89 1.02 -1.01 -1.63
C GLN A 89 1.11 -2.13 -0.61
N HIS A 90 0.76 -1.85 0.65
CA HIS A 90 1.21 -2.63 1.80
C HIS A 90 0.29 -3.80 2.15
N PHE A 91 0.86 -4.99 2.27
CA PHE A 91 0.22 -6.14 2.89
C PHE A 91 1.09 -6.67 4.01
N GLU A 92 0.52 -6.96 5.18
CA GLU A 92 1.25 -7.51 6.32
C GLU A 92 0.52 -8.65 7.03
N LYS A 93 1.28 -9.57 7.61
CA LYS A 93 0.77 -10.66 8.46
C LYS A 93 1.09 -10.35 9.92
N ARG A 94 0.04 -10.33 10.76
CA ARG A 94 0.16 -10.09 12.21
C ARG A 94 0.78 -11.25 12.94
#